data_AF-A0A960KUI4-F1
#
_entry.id   AF-A0A960KUI4-F1
#
_cell.length_a   1.000
_cell.length_b   1.000
_cell.length_c   1.000
_cell.angle_alpha   90.00
_cell.angle_beta   90.00
_cell.angle_gamma   90.00
#
_symmetry.space_group_name_H-M   'P 1'
#
loop_
_entity.id
_entity.type
_entity.pdbx_description
1 polymer ?
#
loop_
_entity_poly.entity_id
_entity_poly.type
_entity_poly.pdbx_seq_one_letter_code
_entity_poly.pdbx_strand_id
1 'polypeptide(L)'
;MEKEEDLFKVLTNFMKGKSGTHFDIAKLSIEGDIHPGDLKLPPMSITNRDFLNEYPIVRKAMARYSREHCLSFLGSMLTLPDYQSNAFRLEVLTHMAFLCAKGKSQPTAGHAAAWFNNLGSGTCGRQEDPAEDVFNSIVSYKSFNYRIFEGIAEGNSFYTQLFLDILKDMPEKGLYSELKTSVQNLLKLSDEVAKRSNLSCYYIGNTSPVDRICKPNSRSWSKLRKRVVFSFEELAALAINPRALQPFVAFPEDSVNLADQSFTNSTLQAKPILATKRGLIVFLPGRIGLAIRHLVISSCIDAGMSDNLQKALGNAYSALLKEEIFLGTTWPRFTLQQHEKLLVAELLQEIDTGRYLHLLFIIDNFEGFENEAISGLNNLEDWTDLAAKCVDQAHSQISLRESFREGLTMVIGCGWGSLPCSRNWCADRKLAHQDDACT
;
A
#
# COMPACT_ATOMS: atom_id res chain seq x y z
N MET A 1 32.18 -19.48 -7.76
CA MET A 1 30.91 -19.84 -8.43
C MET A 1 30.27 -20.87 -7.54
N GLU A 2 29.47 -20.37 -6.60
CA GLU A 2 29.26 -21.01 -5.29
C GLU A 2 27.94 -21.78 -5.28
N LYS A 3 28.00 -23.05 -4.85
CA LYS A 3 26.86 -23.98 -4.76
C LYS A 3 25.71 -23.45 -3.89
N GLU A 4 25.99 -22.51 -2.99
CA GLU A 4 24.99 -21.85 -2.14
C GLU A 4 24.06 -20.92 -2.94
N GLU A 5 24.60 -20.06 -3.82
CA GLU A 5 23.80 -19.14 -4.63
C GLU A 5 22.80 -19.88 -5.54
N ASP A 6 23.20 -21.06 -6.06
CA ASP A 6 22.35 -21.90 -6.89
C ASP A 6 21.22 -22.56 -6.08
N LEU A 7 21.48 -23.02 -4.85
CA LEU A 7 20.45 -23.62 -3.98
C LEU A 7 19.39 -22.59 -3.56
N PHE A 8 19.81 -21.38 -3.17
CA PHE A 8 18.88 -20.31 -2.78
C PHE A 8 18.00 -19.86 -3.93
N LYS A 9 18.56 -19.79 -5.15
CA LYS A 9 17.80 -19.48 -6.35
C LYS A 9 16.77 -20.56 -6.68
N VAL A 10 17.12 -21.82 -6.50
CA VAL A 10 16.21 -22.96 -6.70
C VAL A 10 15.07 -22.93 -5.68
N LEU A 11 15.35 -22.72 -4.39
CA LEU A 11 14.32 -22.60 -3.34
C LEU A 11 13.39 -21.40 -3.59
N THR A 12 13.94 -20.26 -3.99
CA THR A 12 13.15 -19.06 -4.30
C THR A 12 12.24 -19.28 -5.51
N ASN A 13 12.74 -19.92 -6.58
CA ASN A 13 11.94 -20.25 -7.76
C ASN A 13 10.84 -21.26 -7.46
N PHE A 14 11.13 -22.24 -6.59
CA PHE A 14 10.19 -23.25 -6.12
C PHE A 14 9.03 -22.61 -5.34
N MET A 15 9.35 -21.78 -4.33
CA MET A 15 8.36 -21.05 -3.52
C MET A 15 7.46 -20.14 -4.36
N LYS A 16 7.99 -19.60 -5.46
CA LYS A 16 7.27 -18.72 -6.38
C LYS A 16 6.46 -19.46 -7.46
N GLY A 17 6.37 -20.78 -7.40
CA GLY A 17 5.65 -21.58 -8.41
C GLY A 17 6.21 -21.45 -9.82
N LYS A 18 7.47 -21.03 -10.00
CA LYS A 18 8.07 -20.77 -11.33
C LYS A 18 8.51 -22.03 -12.08
N SER A 19 8.25 -23.23 -11.54
CA SER A 19 8.62 -24.50 -12.16
C SER A 19 7.43 -25.14 -12.89
N GLY A 20 7.36 -24.95 -14.21
CA GLY A 20 6.66 -25.85 -15.14
C GLY A 20 5.21 -25.50 -15.47
N THR A 21 4.85 -25.61 -16.74
CA THR A 21 3.51 -25.35 -17.32
C THR A 21 2.48 -26.47 -17.08
N HIS A 22 2.67 -27.30 -16.05
CA HIS A 22 1.74 -28.36 -15.68
C HIS A 22 1.58 -28.38 -14.16
N PHE A 23 0.35 -28.65 -13.69
CA PHE A 23 -0.04 -28.83 -12.28
C PHE A 23 0.62 -30.04 -11.58
N ASP A 24 1.86 -30.37 -11.93
CA ASP A 24 2.67 -31.25 -11.12
C ASP A 24 3.24 -30.43 -9.97
N ILE A 25 2.83 -30.76 -8.75
CA ILE A 25 3.44 -30.26 -7.52
C ILE A 25 4.95 -30.48 -7.67
N ALA A 26 5.69 -29.39 -7.86
CA ALA A 26 7.13 -29.48 -7.97
C ALA A 26 7.65 -30.19 -6.72
N LYS A 27 8.47 -31.23 -6.91
CA LYS A 27 9.11 -31.95 -5.81
C LYS A 27 10.59 -31.60 -5.82
N LEU A 28 11.02 -30.75 -4.89
CA LEU A 28 12.43 -30.49 -4.68
C LEU A 28 13.01 -31.64 -3.85
N SER A 29 13.83 -32.47 -4.48
CA SER A 29 14.57 -33.55 -3.82
C SER A 29 16.02 -33.10 -3.70
N ILE A 30 16.51 -32.87 -2.48
CA ILE A 30 17.92 -32.57 -2.24
C ILE A 30 18.52 -33.81 -1.58
N GLU A 31 19.56 -34.39 -2.18
CA GLU A 31 20.31 -35.51 -1.59
C GLU A 31 21.34 -34.98 -0.60
N GLY A 32 21.30 -35.45 0.66
CA GLY A 32 22.23 -35.11 1.73
C GLY A 32 21.57 -34.63 3.02
N ASP A 33 22.29 -34.71 4.14
CA ASP A 33 21.87 -34.13 5.43
C ASP A 33 22.00 -32.60 5.36
N ILE A 34 20.90 -31.91 5.07
CA ILE A 34 20.85 -30.44 5.19
C ILE A 34 20.54 -30.11 6.65
N HIS A 35 21.45 -29.44 7.32
CA HIS A 35 21.17 -28.97 8.67
C HIS A 35 20.07 -27.89 8.58
N PRO A 36 19.00 -27.91 9.41
CA PRO A 36 17.92 -26.92 9.33
C PRO A 36 18.38 -25.45 9.43
N GLY A 37 19.57 -25.22 9.99
CA GLY A 37 20.24 -23.91 10.02
C GLY A 37 20.67 -23.40 8.65
N ASP A 38 21.01 -24.29 7.72
CA ASP A 38 21.49 -23.96 6.36
C ASP A 38 20.34 -23.56 5.42
N LEU A 39 19.09 -23.80 5.84
CA LEU A 39 17.87 -23.36 5.16
C LEU A 39 17.36 -21.99 5.64
N LYS A 40 18.04 -21.37 6.62
CA LYS A 40 17.64 -20.03 7.08
C LYS A 40 17.93 -19.01 5.99
N LEU A 41 16.85 -18.50 5.40
CA LEU A 41 16.96 -17.40 4.47
C LEU A 41 17.62 -16.19 5.16
N PRO A 42 18.46 -15.43 4.43
CA PRO A 42 19.03 -14.21 4.98
C PRO A 42 17.93 -13.24 5.41
N PRO A 43 18.17 -12.44 6.47
CA PRO A 43 17.19 -11.47 6.96
C PRO A 43 16.82 -10.50 5.83
N MET A 44 15.56 -10.09 5.82
CA MET A 44 15.06 -9.14 4.84
C MET A 44 15.52 -7.72 5.21
N SER A 45 15.94 -6.95 4.21
CA SER A 45 16.13 -5.51 4.40
C SER A 45 14.79 -4.83 4.71
N ILE A 46 14.76 -4.01 5.76
CA ILE A 46 13.54 -3.31 6.21
C ILE A 46 13.72 -1.80 6.04
N THR A 47 14.86 -1.28 6.48
CA THR A 47 15.16 0.15 6.40
C THR A 47 15.83 0.51 5.08
N ASN A 48 15.77 1.79 4.72
CA ASN A 48 16.49 2.29 3.55
C ASN A 48 18.01 2.05 3.68
N ARG A 49 18.57 2.08 4.89
CA ARG A 49 19.98 1.77 5.17
C ARG A 49 20.31 0.32 4.88
N ASP A 50 19.45 -0.61 5.24
CA ASP A 50 19.63 -2.04 4.96
C ASP A 50 19.75 -2.26 3.44
N PHE A 51 18.82 -1.69 2.66
CA PHE A 51 18.88 -1.75 1.20
C PHE A 51 20.15 -1.10 0.62
N LEU A 52 20.63 0.00 1.20
CA LEU A 52 21.89 0.62 0.79
C LEU A 52 23.13 -0.23 1.08
N ASN A 53 23.08 -1.03 2.13
CA ASN A 53 24.15 -1.95 2.52
C ASN A 53 24.09 -3.24 1.71
N GLU A 54 22.89 -3.75 1.41
CA GLU A 54 22.66 -4.93 0.58
C GLU A 54 23.07 -4.69 -0.89
N TYR A 55 22.86 -3.49 -1.42
CA TYR A 55 23.15 -3.15 -2.83
C TYR A 55 24.26 -2.09 -3.00
N PRO A 56 25.50 -2.37 -2.55
CA PRO A 56 26.59 -1.39 -2.54
C PRO A 56 27.04 -0.99 -3.96
N ILE A 57 26.89 -1.88 -4.94
CA ILE A 57 27.23 -1.60 -6.35
C ILE A 57 26.28 -0.53 -6.92
N VAL A 58 24.98 -0.68 -6.70
CA VAL A 58 23.97 0.28 -7.16
C VAL A 58 24.12 1.61 -6.43
N ARG A 59 24.30 1.59 -5.11
CA ARG A 59 24.60 2.79 -4.31
C ARG A 59 25.79 3.58 -4.87
N LYS A 60 26.94 2.90 -5.08
CA LYS A 60 28.16 3.55 -5.61
C LYS A 60 27.96 4.07 -7.03
N ALA A 61 27.23 3.33 -7.88
CA ALA A 61 26.94 3.75 -9.24
C ALA A 61 26.03 5.00 -9.28
N MET A 62 24.98 5.03 -8.47
CA MET A 62 24.00 6.12 -8.41
C MET A 62 24.63 7.46 -7.98
N ALA A 63 25.66 7.43 -7.13
CA ALA A 63 26.33 8.63 -6.61
C ALA A 63 26.84 9.60 -7.67
N ARG A 64 27.12 9.11 -8.89
CA ARG A 64 27.63 9.92 -10.01
C ARG A 64 26.54 10.69 -10.76
N TYR A 65 25.28 10.32 -10.57
CA TYR A 65 24.15 10.83 -11.34
C TYR A 65 23.35 11.89 -10.58
N SER A 66 22.67 12.74 -11.33
CA SER A 66 21.76 13.75 -10.82
C SER A 66 20.47 13.12 -10.30
N ARG A 67 20.06 13.52 -9.09
CA ARG A 67 18.79 13.10 -8.46
C ARG A 67 17.59 13.31 -9.37
N GLU A 68 17.42 14.51 -9.92
CA GLU A 68 16.29 14.84 -10.82
C GLU A 68 16.21 13.86 -11.99
N HIS A 69 17.36 13.50 -12.58
CA HIS A 69 17.38 12.60 -13.72
C HIS A 69 17.15 11.13 -13.33
N CYS A 70 17.65 10.69 -12.18
CA CYS A 70 17.36 9.34 -11.67
C CYS A 70 15.88 9.20 -11.30
N LEU A 71 15.33 10.17 -10.57
CA LEU A 71 13.94 10.13 -10.10
C LEU A 71 12.94 10.26 -11.25
N SER A 72 13.17 11.15 -12.23
CA SER A 72 12.34 11.19 -13.43
C SER A 72 12.40 9.87 -14.21
N PHE A 73 13.56 9.21 -14.22
CA PHE A 73 13.71 7.93 -14.91
C PHE A 73 12.92 6.81 -14.21
N LEU A 74 13.16 6.61 -12.92
CA LEU A 74 12.54 5.55 -12.13
C LEU A 74 11.03 5.79 -11.93
N GLY A 75 10.63 7.03 -11.67
CA GLY A 75 9.22 7.42 -11.62
C GLY A 75 8.47 7.14 -12.91
N SER A 76 9.12 7.29 -14.07
CA SER A 76 8.52 6.92 -15.35
C SER A 76 8.37 5.41 -15.52
N MET A 77 9.29 4.61 -14.98
CA MET A 77 9.17 3.15 -15.01
C MET A 77 7.99 2.66 -14.18
N LEU A 78 7.69 3.33 -13.07
CA LEU A 78 6.50 3.08 -12.25
C LEU A 78 5.18 3.40 -12.98
N THR A 79 5.22 3.97 -14.19
CA THR A 79 4.04 4.19 -15.06
C THR A 79 3.89 3.15 -16.17
N LEU A 80 4.73 2.10 -16.17
CA LEU A 80 4.69 1.02 -17.15
C LEU A 80 3.96 -0.19 -16.56
N PRO A 81 2.81 -0.59 -17.11
CA PRO A 81 2.05 -1.74 -16.61
C PRO A 81 2.86 -3.04 -16.59
N ASP A 82 3.81 -3.20 -17.52
CA ASP A 82 4.69 -4.38 -17.61
C ASP A 82 5.52 -4.63 -16.33
N TYR A 83 5.65 -3.61 -15.48
CA TYR A 83 6.42 -3.66 -14.23
C TYR A 83 5.56 -3.53 -12.98
N GLN A 84 4.24 -3.77 -13.07
CA GLN A 84 3.34 -3.72 -11.92
C GLN A 84 3.82 -4.61 -10.77
N SER A 85 4.03 -5.90 -11.00
CA SER A 85 4.56 -6.83 -9.99
C SER A 85 6.04 -6.59 -9.61
N ASN A 86 6.70 -5.61 -10.21
CA ASN A 86 8.05 -5.18 -9.85
C ASN A 86 8.07 -3.78 -9.18
N ALA A 87 6.90 -3.25 -8.82
CA ALA A 87 6.77 -1.92 -8.21
C ALA A 87 7.62 -1.80 -6.93
N PHE A 88 7.66 -2.85 -6.09
CA PHE A 88 8.48 -2.88 -4.87
C PHE A 88 9.94 -2.50 -5.15
N ARG A 89 10.58 -3.21 -6.08
CA ARG A 89 11.98 -2.97 -6.44
C ARG A 89 12.20 -1.61 -7.08
N LEU A 90 11.28 -1.15 -7.93
CA LEU A 90 11.37 0.17 -8.55
C LEU A 90 11.25 1.30 -7.53
N GLU A 91 10.40 1.14 -6.54
CA GLU A 91 10.28 2.08 -5.44
C GLU A 91 11.50 2.07 -4.52
N VAL A 92 12.10 0.90 -4.23
CA VAL A 92 13.38 0.81 -3.50
C VAL A 92 14.48 1.55 -4.28
N LEU A 93 14.60 1.33 -5.59
CA LEU A 93 15.54 2.09 -6.42
C LEU A 93 15.30 3.60 -6.34
N THR A 94 14.04 4.01 -6.27
CA THR A 94 13.66 5.42 -6.19
C THR A 94 14.10 6.03 -4.87
N HIS A 95 13.93 5.33 -3.74
CA HIS A 95 14.46 5.73 -2.44
C HIS A 95 15.99 5.78 -2.44
N MET A 96 16.66 4.75 -2.98
CA MET A 96 18.11 4.73 -3.12
C MET A 96 18.61 5.92 -3.97
N ALA A 97 17.93 6.25 -5.06
CA ALA A 97 18.25 7.40 -5.90
C ALA A 97 18.10 8.71 -5.14
N PHE A 98 17.05 8.87 -4.33
CA PHE A 98 16.87 10.06 -3.50
C PHE A 98 18.04 10.25 -2.52
N LEU A 99 18.46 9.17 -1.85
CA LEU A 99 19.56 9.17 -0.87
C LEU A 99 20.94 9.33 -1.51
N CYS A 100 21.19 8.66 -2.63
CA CYS A 100 22.54 8.48 -3.17
C CYS A 100 22.88 9.40 -4.34
N ALA A 101 21.92 9.78 -5.18
CA ALA A 101 22.20 10.50 -6.44
C ALA A 101 22.55 11.97 -6.18
N LYS A 102 23.83 12.24 -5.90
CA LYS A 102 24.36 13.59 -5.58
C LYS A 102 25.23 14.17 -6.70
N GLY A 103 25.31 13.50 -7.85
CA GLY A 103 26.14 13.88 -8.97
C GLY A 103 25.46 14.82 -9.96
N LYS A 104 26.10 15.00 -11.12
CA LYS A 104 25.64 15.90 -12.20
C LYS A 104 25.33 15.18 -13.51
N SER A 105 25.77 13.94 -13.66
CA SER A 105 25.59 13.16 -14.89
C SER A 105 24.14 12.68 -15.07
N GLN A 106 23.73 12.45 -16.31
CA GLN A 106 22.44 11.83 -16.61
C GLN A 106 22.60 10.30 -16.74
N PRO A 107 21.75 9.50 -16.10
CA PRO A 107 21.74 8.06 -16.31
C PRO A 107 21.20 7.73 -17.70
N THR A 108 21.69 6.63 -18.27
CA THR A 108 21.16 6.05 -19.51
C THR A 108 20.17 4.94 -19.15
N ALA A 109 19.36 4.53 -20.13
CA ALA A 109 18.45 3.41 -19.92
C ALA A 109 19.16 2.08 -19.63
N GLY A 110 20.42 1.93 -20.08
CA GLY A 110 21.25 0.78 -19.70
C GLY A 110 21.63 0.80 -18.22
N HIS A 111 21.82 1.97 -17.61
CA HIS A 111 22.10 2.07 -16.18
C HIS A 111 20.89 1.68 -15.34
N ALA A 112 19.70 2.15 -15.70
CA ALA A 112 18.48 1.77 -14.99
C ALA A 112 18.18 0.27 -15.10
N ALA A 113 18.37 -0.32 -16.29
CA ALA A 113 18.29 -1.76 -16.48
C ALA A 113 19.30 -2.52 -15.59
N ALA A 114 20.55 -2.05 -15.54
CA ALA A 114 21.56 -2.65 -14.68
C ALA A 114 21.19 -2.57 -13.19
N TRP A 115 20.66 -1.43 -12.72
CA TRP A 115 20.21 -1.26 -11.33
C TRP A 115 19.04 -2.19 -11.01
N PHE A 116 18.01 -2.19 -11.84
CA PHE A 116 16.85 -3.08 -11.69
C PHE A 116 17.24 -4.55 -11.63
N ASN A 117 18.12 -4.98 -12.55
CA ASN A 117 18.55 -6.38 -12.63
C ASN A 117 19.43 -6.77 -11.43
N ASN A 118 20.13 -5.82 -10.81
CA ASN A 118 20.99 -6.08 -9.64
C ASN A 118 20.16 -6.32 -8.36
N LEU A 119 19.08 -5.57 -8.15
CA LEU A 119 18.22 -5.75 -6.97
C LEU A 119 17.41 -7.06 -7.01
N GLY A 120 17.25 -7.66 -8.19
CA GLY A 120 16.43 -8.86 -8.36
C GLY A 120 16.97 -10.14 -7.69
N SER A 121 18.24 -10.18 -7.32
CA SER A 121 18.84 -11.34 -6.63
C SER A 121 18.78 -11.26 -5.11
N GLY A 122 18.28 -10.16 -4.54
CA GLY A 122 18.24 -9.93 -3.09
C GLY A 122 16.83 -9.86 -2.49
N THR A 123 16.70 -9.17 -1.36
CA THR A 123 15.45 -8.86 -0.66
C THR A 123 14.35 -8.39 -1.63
N CYS A 124 14.64 -7.45 -2.54
CA CYS A 124 13.63 -6.94 -3.46
C CYS A 124 13.05 -8.03 -4.35
N GLY A 125 13.91 -8.87 -4.93
CA GLY A 125 13.48 -10.02 -5.71
C GLY A 125 12.65 -11.00 -4.90
N ARG A 126 12.94 -11.17 -3.60
CA ARG A 126 12.22 -12.08 -2.70
C ARG A 126 10.87 -11.55 -2.20
N GLN A 127 10.67 -10.23 -2.13
CA GLN A 127 9.38 -9.61 -1.69
C GLN A 127 8.43 -9.29 -2.85
N GLU A 128 8.89 -9.43 -4.09
CA GLU A 128 7.99 -9.30 -5.24
C GLU A 128 7.10 -10.53 -5.38
N ASP A 129 5.81 -10.31 -5.17
CA ASP A 129 4.72 -11.26 -5.35
C ASP A 129 3.88 -10.92 -6.59
N PRO A 130 3.04 -11.84 -7.08
CA PRO A 130 2.08 -11.54 -8.12
C PRO A 130 1.21 -10.33 -7.79
N ALA A 131 0.79 -9.57 -8.80
CA ALA A 131 -0.09 -8.43 -8.56
C ALA A 131 -1.48 -8.92 -8.15
N GLU A 132 -1.96 -8.43 -7.00
CA GLU A 132 -3.29 -8.76 -6.47
C GLU A 132 -4.37 -7.75 -6.90
N ASP A 133 -3.96 -6.57 -7.37
CA ASP A 133 -4.84 -5.47 -7.78
C ASP A 133 -4.61 -5.06 -9.25
N VAL A 134 -5.42 -4.14 -9.76
CA VAL A 134 -5.20 -3.46 -11.04
C VAL A 134 -3.99 -2.52 -10.97
N PHE A 135 -3.44 -2.14 -12.12
CA PHE A 135 -2.31 -1.21 -12.17
C PHE A 135 -2.71 0.22 -11.80
N ASN A 136 -3.89 0.63 -12.25
CA ASN A 136 -4.50 1.91 -11.93
C ASN A 136 -6.01 1.78 -11.71
N SER A 137 -6.55 2.63 -10.86
CA SER A 137 -7.97 2.67 -10.53
C SER A 137 -8.50 4.10 -10.63
N ILE A 138 -9.77 4.29 -10.31
CA ILE A 138 -10.46 5.57 -10.30
C ILE A 138 -10.80 5.94 -8.86
N VAL A 139 -10.64 7.21 -8.54
CA VAL A 139 -11.27 7.85 -7.38
C VAL A 139 -12.10 9.06 -7.82
N SER A 140 -13.15 9.34 -7.08
CA SER A 140 -14.12 10.40 -7.35
C SER A 140 -13.99 11.52 -6.32
N TYR A 141 -13.84 12.77 -6.79
CA TYR A 141 -13.78 13.95 -5.92
C TYR A 141 -14.36 15.20 -6.59
N LYS A 142 -15.26 15.91 -5.88
CA LYS A 142 -15.97 17.11 -6.38
C LYS A 142 -16.56 16.94 -7.80
N SER A 143 -17.25 15.80 -8.03
CA SER A 143 -17.88 15.43 -9.32
C SER A 143 -16.93 15.11 -10.48
N PHE A 144 -15.63 14.97 -10.22
CA PHE A 144 -14.65 14.52 -11.20
C PHE A 144 -14.08 13.16 -10.82
N ASN A 145 -13.73 12.37 -11.84
CA ASN A 145 -13.03 11.11 -11.70
C ASN A 145 -11.56 11.30 -12.03
N TYR A 146 -10.68 10.80 -11.19
CA TYR A 146 -9.24 10.88 -11.34
C TYR A 146 -8.64 9.48 -11.34
N ARG A 147 -7.70 9.22 -12.26
CA ARG A 147 -6.93 7.98 -12.22
C ARG A 147 -5.79 8.08 -11.23
N ILE A 148 -5.66 7.07 -10.39
CA ILE A 148 -4.52 6.89 -9.48
C ILE A 148 -3.89 5.52 -9.69
N PHE A 149 -2.59 5.42 -9.40
CA PHE A 149 -1.83 4.18 -9.51
C PHE A 149 -1.90 3.44 -8.17
N GLU A 150 -2.17 2.14 -8.18
CA GLU A 150 -2.29 1.36 -6.93
C GLU A 150 -0.94 1.27 -6.22
N GLY A 151 0.16 1.10 -6.98
CA GLY A 151 1.50 0.98 -6.42
C GLY A 151 1.66 -0.33 -5.66
N ILE A 152 2.31 -0.29 -4.49
CA ILE A 152 2.50 -1.47 -3.63
C ILE A 152 1.58 -1.51 -2.41
N ALA A 153 0.69 -0.52 -2.24
CA ALA A 153 -0.25 -0.53 -1.13
C ALA A 153 -1.53 -1.27 -1.53
N GLU A 154 -1.96 -2.19 -0.68
CA GLU A 154 -3.21 -2.92 -0.84
C GLU A 154 -4.41 -1.97 -0.75
N GLY A 155 -5.35 -2.08 -1.69
CA GLY A 155 -6.58 -1.29 -1.72
C GLY A 155 -6.33 0.23 -1.73
N ASN A 156 -5.27 0.70 -2.39
CA ASN A 156 -4.87 2.10 -2.31
C ASN A 156 -5.99 3.02 -2.80
N SER A 157 -6.67 2.69 -3.89
CA SER A 157 -7.83 3.46 -4.34
C SER A 157 -9.03 3.39 -3.42
N PHE A 158 -9.33 2.21 -2.88
CA PHE A 158 -10.41 2.01 -1.92
C PHE A 158 -10.26 2.92 -0.70
N TYR A 159 -9.12 2.84 -0.01
CA TYR A 159 -8.89 3.68 1.18
C TYR A 159 -8.82 5.17 0.81
N THR A 160 -8.20 5.51 -0.33
CA THR A 160 -8.16 6.91 -0.78
C THR A 160 -9.57 7.46 -1.00
N GLN A 161 -10.49 6.68 -1.58
CA GLN A 161 -11.87 7.08 -1.79
C GLN A 161 -12.58 7.44 -0.48
N LEU A 162 -12.44 6.61 0.57
CA LEU A 162 -13.01 6.89 1.89
C LEU A 162 -12.59 8.26 2.42
N PHE A 163 -11.30 8.62 2.31
CA PHE A 163 -10.81 9.93 2.74
C PHE A 163 -11.28 11.08 1.86
N LEU A 164 -11.47 10.84 0.55
CA LEU A 164 -12.03 11.85 -0.36
C LEU A 164 -13.51 12.12 -0.05
N ASP A 165 -14.27 11.11 0.37
CA ASP A 165 -15.65 11.26 0.81
C ASP A 165 -15.74 12.04 2.12
N ILE A 166 -14.85 11.76 3.08
CA ILE A 166 -14.72 12.59 4.30
C ILE A 166 -14.38 14.04 3.93
N LEU A 167 -13.39 14.26 3.06
CA LEU A 167 -12.99 15.60 2.63
C LEU A 167 -14.09 16.35 1.89
N LYS A 168 -14.98 15.66 1.18
CA LYS A 168 -16.10 16.27 0.48
C LYS A 168 -17.01 17.01 1.47
N ASP A 169 -17.27 16.41 2.62
CA ASP A 169 -18.18 16.92 3.64
C ASP A 169 -17.55 17.93 4.62
N MET A 170 -16.22 18.08 4.61
CA MET A 170 -15.54 19.12 5.40
C MET A 170 -15.93 20.55 4.98
N PRO A 171 -15.81 21.57 5.85
CA PRO A 171 -16.09 22.96 5.49
C PRO A 171 -15.20 23.50 4.37
N GLU A 172 -15.70 24.45 3.56
CA GLU A 172 -14.93 25.14 2.50
C GLU A 172 -14.28 26.44 3.04
N LYS A 173 -13.68 26.40 4.24
CA LYS A 173 -13.09 27.59 4.89
C LYS A 173 -11.79 27.25 5.61
N GLY A 174 -10.90 28.24 5.72
CA GLY A 174 -9.64 28.12 6.47
C GLY A 174 -8.77 26.95 6.00
N LEU A 175 -8.17 26.25 6.95
CA LEU A 175 -7.28 25.10 6.73
C LEU A 175 -7.91 24.00 5.85
N TYR A 176 -9.22 23.75 5.97
CA TYR A 176 -9.89 22.74 5.14
C TYR A 176 -9.92 23.13 3.66
N SER A 177 -10.10 24.42 3.34
CA SER A 177 -10.06 24.89 1.95
C SER A 177 -8.68 24.67 1.33
N GLU A 178 -7.61 24.88 2.10
CA GLU A 178 -6.23 24.64 1.66
C GLU A 178 -5.97 23.14 1.49
N LEU A 179 -6.39 22.32 2.44
CA LEU A 179 -6.30 20.85 2.37
C LEU A 179 -6.99 20.29 1.12
N LYS A 180 -8.25 20.68 0.88
CA LYS A 180 -9.02 20.28 -0.31
C LYS A 180 -8.34 20.72 -1.60
N THR A 181 -7.79 21.94 -1.62
CA THR A 181 -7.07 22.49 -2.79
C THR A 181 -5.80 21.70 -3.07
N SER A 182 -5.03 21.36 -2.04
CA SER A 182 -3.81 20.56 -2.15
C SER A 182 -4.13 19.17 -2.72
N VAL A 183 -5.12 18.48 -2.15
CA VAL A 183 -5.57 17.15 -2.59
C VAL A 183 -6.06 17.17 -4.04
N GLN A 184 -6.91 18.14 -4.41
CA GLN A 184 -7.40 18.26 -5.78
C GLN A 184 -6.27 18.47 -6.80
N ASN A 185 -5.29 19.32 -6.47
CA ASN A 185 -4.14 19.55 -7.34
C ASN A 185 -3.26 18.31 -7.51
N LEU A 186 -3.10 17.51 -6.45
CA LEU A 186 -2.37 16.23 -6.54
C LEU A 186 -3.12 15.19 -7.38
N LEU A 187 -4.45 15.10 -7.23
CA LEU A 187 -5.30 14.22 -8.05
C LEU A 187 -5.23 14.58 -9.55
N LYS A 188 -5.28 15.88 -9.89
CA LYS A 188 -5.07 16.34 -11.28
C LYS A 188 -3.72 15.90 -11.84
N LEU A 189 -2.68 15.97 -11.01
CA LEU A 189 -1.33 15.55 -11.41
C LEU A 189 -1.29 14.05 -11.68
N SER A 190 -1.90 13.24 -10.81
CA SER A 190 -2.02 11.79 -11.00
C SER A 190 -2.75 11.44 -12.30
N ASP A 191 -3.90 12.07 -12.54
CA ASP A 191 -4.71 11.81 -13.73
C ASP A 191 -3.95 12.16 -15.02
N GLU A 192 -3.22 13.27 -15.02
CA GLU A 192 -2.39 13.65 -16.16
C GLU A 192 -1.21 12.70 -16.38
N VAL A 193 -0.59 12.15 -15.32
CA VAL A 193 0.42 11.07 -15.45
C VAL A 193 -0.21 9.83 -16.10
N ALA A 194 -1.40 9.41 -15.67
CA ALA A 194 -2.11 8.28 -16.25
C ALA A 194 -2.49 8.53 -17.72
N LYS A 195 -2.94 9.75 -18.04
CA LYS A 195 -3.24 10.18 -19.41
C LYS A 195 -2.01 10.15 -20.32
N ARG A 196 -0.87 10.69 -19.86
CA ARG A 196 0.42 10.63 -20.60
C ARG A 196 0.93 9.21 -20.77
N SER A 197 0.47 8.29 -19.93
CA SER A 197 0.78 6.87 -20.00
C SER A 197 -0.17 6.08 -20.92
N ASN A 198 -1.21 6.73 -21.45
CA ASN A 198 -2.26 6.13 -22.29
C ASN A 198 -2.96 4.95 -21.59
N LEU A 199 -3.21 5.08 -20.28
CA LEU A 199 -3.88 4.05 -19.49
C LEU A 199 -5.39 4.30 -19.46
N SER A 200 -6.15 3.25 -19.80
CA SER A 200 -7.56 3.16 -19.48
C SER A 200 -7.74 3.00 -17.96
N CYS A 201 -8.98 3.11 -17.49
CA CYS A 201 -9.30 2.80 -16.10
C CYS A 201 -9.21 1.30 -15.85
N TYR A 202 -8.83 0.90 -14.62
CA TYR A 202 -8.74 -0.50 -14.20
C TYR A 202 -7.83 -1.34 -15.11
N TYR A 203 -6.76 -0.73 -15.62
CA TYR A 203 -5.83 -1.42 -16.50
C TYR A 203 -5.10 -2.50 -15.70
N ILE A 204 -5.11 -3.75 -16.19
CA ILE A 204 -4.35 -4.83 -15.58
C ILE A 204 -2.97 -4.86 -16.24
N GLY A 205 -1.94 -4.65 -15.44
CA GLY A 205 -0.55 -4.75 -15.88
C GLY A 205 -0.07 -6.20 -15.90
N ASN A 206 1.25 -6.36 -15.89
CA ASN A 206 1.83 -7.69 -15.77
C ASN A 206 1.67 -8.19 -14.32
N THR A 207 0.94 -9.29 -14.15
CA THR A 207 0.60 -9.86 -12.85
C THR A 207 1.71 -10.73 -12.26
N SER A 208 2.79 -10.97 -13.01
CA SER A 208 3.92 -11.77 -12.55
C SER A 208 5.22 -10.95 -12.58
N PRO A 209 6.06 -11.00 -11.53
CA PRO A 209 7.32 -10.27 -11.51
C PRO A 209 8.26 -10.68 -12.66
N VAL A 210 8.78 -9.69 -13.39
CA VAL A 210 9.82 -9.90 -14.41
C VAL A 210 11.18 -10.02 -13.74
N ASP A 211 11.96 -11.03 -14.11
CA ASP A 211 13.28 -11.25 -13.51
C ASP A 211 14.27 -10.17 -13.93
N ARG A 212 14.27 -9.82 -15.22
CA ARG A 212 15.20 -8.88 -15.84
C ARG A 212 14.54 -8.01 -16.88
N ILE A 213 15.02 -6.77 -16.96
CA ILE A 213 14.66 -5.85 -18.04
C ILE A 213 15.83 -5.68 -19.01
N CYS A 214 15.50 -5.70 -20.31
CA CYS A 214 16.45 -5.43 -21.37
C CYS A 214 16.79 -3.95 -21.45
N LYS A 215 17.96 -3.62 -22.04
CA LYS A 215 18.30 -2.24 -22.36
C LYS A 215 17.28 -1.71 -23.37
N PRO A 216 16.46 -0.73 -23.01
CA PRO A 216 15.37 -0.32 -23.88
C PRO A 216 15.80 0.84 -24.80
N ASN A 217 15.10 1.04 -25.94
CA ASN A 217 15.51 1.99 -26.99
C ASN A 217 15.51 3.46 -26.50
N SER A 218 16.62 4.18 -26.68
CA SER A 218 16.83 5.57 -26.23
C SER A 218 15.75 6.56 -26.67
N ARG A 219 15.18 6.42 -27.88
CA ARG A 219 14.11 7.31 -28.39
C ARG A 219 12.79 7.13 -27.64
N SER A 220 12.52 5.92 -27.15
CA SER A 220 11.35 5.63 -26.32
C SER A 220 11.51 6.24 -24.92
N TRP A 221 12.73 6.30 -24.37
CA TRP A 221 13.00 6.82 -23.02
C TRP A 221 12.78 8.30 -22.84
N SER A 222 13.18 9.12 -23.82
CA SER A 222 12.90 10.56 -23.72
C SER A 222 11.41 10.85 -23.69
N LYS A 223 10.58 10.00 -24.31
CA LYS A 223 9.12 10.11 -24.24
C LYS A 223 8.61 9.66 -22.87
N LEU A 224 9.14 8.55 -22.34
CA LEU A 224 8.74 8.04 -21.02
C LEU A 224 8.97 9.06 -19.91
N ARG A 225 10.13 9.73 -19.87
CA ARG A 225 10.43 10.76 -18.86
C ARG A 225 9.41 11.90 -18.84
N LYS A 226 8.82 12.24 -19.98
CA LYS A 226 7.80 13.31 -20.06
C LYS A 226 6.49 12.94 -19.36
N ARG A 227 6.26 11.67 -19.01
CA ARG A 227 5.04 11.26 -18.29
C ARG A 227 4.95 11.85 -16.90
N VAL A 228 6.09 12.00 -16.24
CA VAL A 228 6.17 12.39 -14.82
C VAL A 228 6.83 13.74 -14.57
N VAL A 229 7.38 14.38 -15.61
CA VAL A 229 8.02 15.69 -15.52
C VAL A 229 7.05 16.75 -16.04
N PHE A 230 6.84 17.80 -15.24
CA PHE A 230 5.91 18.88 -15.53
C PHE A 230 6.65 20.21 -15.51
N SER A 231 6.47 21.04 -16.53
CA SER A 231 6.93 22.44 -16.50
C SER A 231 5.94 23.32 -15.74
N PHE A 232 6.38 24.51 -15.30
CA PHE A 232 5.44 25.49 -14.72
C PHE A 232 4.33 25.92 -15.69
N GLU A 233 4.62 25.99 -16.98
CA GLU A 233 3.63 26.29 -18.03
C GLU A 233 2.60 25.17 -18.14
N GLU A 234 3.02 23.91 -18.10
CA GLU A 234 2.12 22.75 -18.09
C GLU A 234 1.24 22.72 -16.84
N LEU A 235 1.81 23.01 -15.67
CA LEU A 235 1.03 23.09 -14.42
C LEU A 235 -0.03 24.18 -14.49
N ALA A 236 0.31 25.36 -15.03
CA ALA A 236 -0.65 26.44 -15.25
C ALA A 236 -1.76 26.03 -16.23
N ALA A 237 -1.42 25.33 -17.33
CA ALA A 237 -2.40 24.83 -18.29
C ALA A 237 -3.37 23.80 -17.70
N LEU A 238 -2.93 23.03 -16.69
CA LEU A 238 -3.76 22.08 -15.94
C LEU A 238 -4.57 22.75 -14.81
N ALA A 239 -4.46 24.07 -14.68
CA ALA A 239 -4.98 24.84 -13.55
C ALA A 239 -4.54 24.22 -12.20
N ILE A 240 -3.27 23.86 -12.11
CA ILE A 240 -2.60 23.37 -10.91
C ILE A 240 -1.78 24.50 -10.31
N ASN A 241 -2.05 24.84 -9.05
CA ASN A 241 -1.24 25.79 -8.29
C ASN A 241 -0.03 25.04 -7.67
N PRO A 242 1.22 25.32 -8.08
CA PRO A 242 2.39 24.62 -7.54
C PRO A 242 2.56 24.82 -6.02
N ARG A 243 2.10 25.95 -5.46
CA ARG A 243 2.18 26.20 -4.01
C ARG A 243 1.27 25.29 -3.22
N ALA A 244 0.12 24.90 -3.77
CA ALA A 244 -0.79 23.96 -3.13
C ALA A 244 -0.24 22.53 -3.11
N LEU A 245 0.81 22.23 -3.90
CA LEU A 245 1.46 20.92 -3.85
C LEU A 245 2.57 20.84 -2.79
N GLN A 246 2.87 21.94 -2.08
CA GLN A 246 3.98 22.00 -1.12
C GLN A 246 3.96 20.88 -0.06
N PRO A 247 2.81 20.45 0.49
CA PRO A 247 2.78 19.34 1.46
C PRO A 247 3.30 18.01 0.90
N PHE A 248 3.25 17.83 -0.42
CA PHE A 248 3.64 16.61 -1.12
C PHE A 248 5.03 16.68 -1.77
N VAL A 249 5.74 17.79 -1.60
CA VAL A 249 7.07 18.00 -2.18
C VAL A 249 8.13 17.50 -1.21
N ALA A 250 8.94 16.55 -1.67
CA ALA A 250 10.14 16.10 -0.97
C ALA A 250 11.27 17.11 -1.18
N PHE A 251 11.91 17.47 -0.08
CA PHE A 251 13.03 18.39 -0.03
C PHE A 251 14.34 17.64 0.27
N PRO A 252 15.51 18.16 -0.14
CA PRO A 252 16.79 17.55 0.20
C PRO A 252 16.97 17.32 1.71
N GLU A 253 16.41 18.18 2.55
CA GLU A 253 16.44 18.10 4.01
C GLU A 253 15.69 16.87 4.54
N ASP A 254 14.70 16.35 3.81
CA ASP A 254 13.99 15.11 4.18
C ASP A 254 14.94 13.88 4.16
N SER A 255 16.13 14.00 3.58
CA SER A 255 17.12 12.91 3.53
C SER A 255 17.87 12.66 4.85
N VAL A 256 17.77 13.55 5.85
CA VAL A 256 18.56 13.47 7.10
C VAL A 256 18.28 12.18 7.87
N ASN A 257 17.01 11.79 7.99
CA ASN A 257 16.61 10.57 8.72
C ASN A 257 16.08 9.46 7.79
N LEU A 258 15.95 9.73 6.49
CA LEU A 258 15.35 8.80 5.54
C LEU A 258 16.09 7.44 5.49
N ALA A 259 17.41 7.42 5.74
CA ALA A 259 18.17 6.18 5.77
C ALA A 259 17.68 5.21 6.87
N ASP A 260 17.28 5.73 8.03
CA ASP A 260 16.89 4.93 9.19
C ASP A 260 15.39 4.62 9.22
N GLN A 261 14.62 5.26 8.34
CA GLN A 261 13.20 4.96 8.15
C GLN A 261 12.99 3.62 7.45
N SER A 262 11.92 2.94 7.81
CA SER A 262 11.43 1.78 7.06
C SER A 262 11.14 2.18 5.61
N PHE A 263 11.39 1.30 4.66
CA PHE A 263 10.98 1.53 3.27
C PHE A 263 9.46 1.65 3.14
N THR A 264 8.71 0.84 3.89
CA THR A 264 7.24 0.86 3.91
C THR A 264 6.67 1.98 4.76
N ASN A 265 7.46 2.65 5.58
CA ASN A 265 7.07 3.86 6.29
C ASN A 265 8.18 4.90 6.20
N SER A 266 8.15 5.70 5.15
CA SER A 266 9.17 6.72 4.87
C SER A 266 8.53 8.06 4.54
N THR A 267 9.28 9.13 4.79
CA THR A 267 8.90 10.51 4.46
C THR A 267 8.54 10.66 2.97
N LEU A 268 9.14 9.86 2.09
CA LEU A 268 8.88 9.93 0.65
C LEU A 268 7.50 9.40 0.26
N GLN A 269 6.86 8.60 1.11
CA GLN A 269 5.49 8.12 0.87
C GLN A 269 4.46 9.24 1.00
N ALA A 270 4.67 10.16 1.94
CA ALA A 270 3.87 11.37 2.08
C ALA A 270 4.23 12.44 1.03
N LYS A 271 5.42 12.34 0.43
CA LYS A 271 6.00 13.38 -0.44
C LYS A 271 6.44 12.83 -1.81
N PRO A 272 5.51 12.41 -2.68
CA PRO A 272 5.82 11.74 -3.95
C PRO A 272 6.34 12.67 -5.07
N ILE A 273 6.53 13.97 -4.80
CA ILE A 273 6.91 14.98 -5.79
C ILE A 273 8.27 15.60 -5.46
N LEU A 274 9.11 15.81 -6.46
CA LEU A 274 10.32 16.62 -6.35
C LEU A 274 10.12 17.96 -7.07
N ALA A 275 10.39 19.06 -6.39
CA ALA A 275 10.49 20.37 -7.02
C ALA A 275 11.83 20.55 -7.74
N THR A 276 11.78 21.15 -8.94
CA THR A 276 12.94 21.47 -9.76
C THR A 276 12.93 22.94 -10.14
N LYS A 277 14.03 23.44 -10.71
CA LYS A 277 14.10 24.82 -11.22
C LYS A 277 13.09 25.12 -12.33
N ARG A 278 12.56 24.09 -13.01
CA ARG A 278 11.73 24.23 -14.21
C ARG A 278 10.28 23.78 -14.01
N GLY A 279 9.96 23.25 -12.84
CA GLY A 279 8.65 22.68 -12.53
C GLY A 279 8.78 21.52 -11.54
N LEU A 280 8.08 20.42 -11.77
CA LEU A 280 7.95 19.30 -10.83
C LEU A 280 8.24 17.94 -11.46
N ILE A 281 8.59 16.95 -10.64
CA ILE A 281 8.74 15.54 -11.02
C ILE A 281 7.90 14.69 -10.07
N VAL A 282 6.96 13.90 -10.60
CA VAL A 282 6.23 12.87 -9.84
C VAL A 282 7.07 11.60 -9.82
N PHE A 283 7.83 11.37 -8.75
CA PHE A 283 8.79 10.27 -8.73
C PHE A 283 8.24 8.98 -8.09
N LEU A 284 7.13 9.06 -7.35
CA LEU A 284 6.40 7.92 -6.80
C LEU A 284 4.90 8.02 -7.15
N PRO A 285 4.49 7.79 -8.41
CA PRO A 285 3.08 7.93 -8.82
C PRO A 285 2.13 7.00 -8.03
N GLY A 286 2.56 5.79 -7.69
CA GLY A 286 1.79 4.84 -6.84
C GLY A 286 1.57 5.30 -5.39
N ARG A 287 2.27 6.35 -4.95
CA ARG A 287 2.16 6.87 -3.57
C ARG A 287 1.22 8.05 -3.43
N ILE A 288 0.58 8.50 -4.51
CA ILE A 288 -0.33 9.65 -4.46
C ILE A 288 -1.52 9.40 -3.52
N GLY A 289 -2.16 8.22 -3.59
CA GLY A 289 -3.27 7.89 -2.69
C GLY A 289 -2.88 7.88 -1.21
N LEU A 290 -1.74 7.25 -0.89
CA LEU A 290 -1.15 7.27 0.45
C LEU A 290 -0.80 8.68 0.93
N ALA A 291 -0.21 9.52 0.06
CA ALA A 291 0.14 10.89 0.39
C ALA A 291 -1.10 11.74 0.74
N ILE A 292 -2.22 11.54 0.02
CA ILE A 292 -3.50 12.17 0.34
C ILE A 292 -3.97 11.74 1.73
N ARG A 293 -4.01 10.43 1.99
CA ARG A 293 -4.42 9.87 3.29
C ARG A 293 -3.56 10.43 4.42
N HIS A 294 -2.25 10.42 4.26
CA HIS A 294 -1.32 10.96 5.22
C HIS A 294 -1.59 12.44 5.51
N LEU A 295 -1.77 13.27 4.48
CA LEU A 295 -2.02 14.69 4.68
C LEU A 295 -3.32 14.92 5.45
N VAL A 296 -4.39 14.20 5.12
CA VAL A 296 -5.69 14.35 5.81
C VAL A 296 -5.58 13.91 7.27
N ILE A 297 -4.99 12.75 7.53
CA ILE A 297 -4.84 12.22 8.89
C ILE A 297 -3.97 13.17 9.73
N SER A 298 -2.77 13.53 9.25
CA SER A 298 -1.89 14.47 9.96
C SER A 298 -2.58 15.81 10.22
N SER A 299 -3.27 16.38 9.23
CA SER A 299 -3.96 17.67 9.41
C SER A 299 -5.05 17.62 10.49
N CYS A 300 -5.75 16.49 10.61
CA CYS A 300 -6.76 16.31 11.65
C CYS A 300 -6.13 16.07 13.03
N ILE A 301 -5.05 15.29 13.10
CA ILE A 301 -4.31 15.07 14.36
C ILE A 301 -3.74 16.39 14.87
N ASP A 302 -3.04 17.15 14.02
CA ASP A 302 -2.45 18.45 14.36
C ASP A 302 -3.50 19.47 14.85
N ALA A 303 -4.75 19.33 14.37
CA ALA A 303 -5.87 20.16 14.79
C ALA A 303 -6.61 19.64 16.05
N GLY A 304 -6.16 18.52 16.64
CA GLY A 304 -6.82 17.89 17.79
C GLY A 304 -8.16 17.25 17.46
N MET A 305 -8.34 16.77 16.21
CA MET A 305 -9.61 16.29 15.66
C MET A 305 -9.59 14.79 15.32
N SER A 306 -8.71 14.00 15.93
CA SER A 306 -8.57 12.56 15.67
C SER A 306 -9.89 11.80 15.87
N ASP A 307 -10.62 12.06 16.96
CA ASP A 307 -11.92 11.42 17.25
C ASP A 307 -12.99 11.79 16.21
N ASN A 308 -12.97 13.03 15.75
CA ASN A 308 -13.89 13.49 14.71
C ASN A 308 -13.59 12.81 13.37
N LEU A 309 -12.30 12.65 13.04
CA LEU A 309 -11.88 11.91 11.86
C LEU A 309 -12.27 10.43 11.96
N GLN A 310 -12.15 9.81 13.14
CA GLN A 310 -12.52 8.41 13.37
C GLN A 310 -14.03 8.19 13.12
N LYS A 311 -14.86 9.07 13.68
CA LYS A 311 -16.31 9.07 13.45
C LYS A 311 -16.65 9.31 11.98
N ALA A 312 -15.93 10.22 11.31
CA ALA A 312 -16.12 10.47 9.88
C ALA A 312 -15.74 9.26 9.03
N LEU A 313 -14.67 8.55 9.36
CA LEU A 313 -14.28 7.30 8.71
C LEU A 313 -15.35 6.21 8.90
N GLY A 314 -15.87 6.07 10.12
CA GLY A 314 -16.98 5.17 10.38
C GLY A 314 -18.23 5.51 9.57
N ASN A 315 -18.57 6.79 9.47
CA ASN A 315 -19.68 7.24 8.63
C ASN A 315 -19.44 6.96 7.13
N ALA A 316 -18.20 7.09 6.65
CA ALA A 316 -17.84 6.75 5.28
C ALA A 316 -18.02 5.24 5.01
N TYR A 317 -17.59 4.38 5.93
CA TYR A 317 -17.88 2.94 5.86
C TYR A 317 -19.39 2.63 5.90
N SER A 318 -20.14 3.30 6.77
CA SER A 318 -21.60 3.17 6.80
C SER A 318 -22.28 3.63 5.52
N ALA A 319 -21.77 4.65 4.84
CA ALA A 319 -22.29 5.10 3.56
C ALA A 319 -21.98 4.08 2.46
N LEU A 320 -20.71 3.64 2.37
CA LEU A 320 -20.26 2.62 1.42
C LEU A 320 -21.12 1.36 1.51
N LEU A 321 -21.26 0.79 2.71
CA LEU A 321 -22.03 -0.45 2.88
C LEU A 321 -23.51 -0.25 2.53
N LYS A 322 -24.11 0.92 2.78
CA LYS A 322 -25.52 1.16 2.40
C LYS A 322 -25.78 1.09 0.90
N GLU A 323 -24.77 1.34 0.07
CA GLU A 323 -24.89 1.31 -1.40
C GLU A 323 -24.80 -0.12 -1.96
N GLU A 324 -24.34 -1.08 -1.16
CA GLU A 324 -24.15 -2.47 -1.57
C GLU A 324 -25.40 -3.34 -1.35
N ILE A 325 -25.40 -4.54 -1.95
CA ILE A 325 -26.43 -5.56 -1.72
C ILE A 325 -25.92 -6.56 -0.68
N PHE A 326 -26.68 -6.74 0.40
CA PHE A 326 -26.39 -7.70 1.46
C PHE A 326 -27.31 -8.91 1.37
N LEU A 327 -26.75 -10.08 1.00
CA LEU A 327 -27.48 -11.34 0.91
C LEU A 327 -28.79 -11.23 0.08
N GLY A 328 -28.73 -10.48 -1.03
CA GLY A 328 -29.90 -10.25 -1.90
C GLY A 328 -30.88 -9.18 -1.39
N THR A 329 -30.58 -8.50 -0.28
CA THR A 329 -31.39 -7.44 0.31
C THR A 329 -30.58 -6.16 0.52
N THR A 330 -31.22 -5.08 0.98
CA THR A 330 -30.50 -3.86 1.39
C THR A 330 -29.79 -4.09 2.71
N TRP A 331 -28.61 -3.48 2.89
CA TRP A 331 -27.94 -3.52 4.18
C TRP A 331 -28.85 -3.02 5.32
N PRO A 332 -28.93 -3.75 6.43
CA PRO A 332 -29.60 -3.27 7.63
C PRO A 332 -28.82 -2.08 8.20
N ARG A 333 -29.54 -1.18 8.88
CA ARG A 333 -28.89 -0.04 9.55
C ARG A 333 -28.05 -0.56 10.70
N PHE A 334 -26.73 -0.43 10.61
CA PHE A 334 -25.85 -0.61 11.75
C PHE A 334 -25.53 0.75 12.37
N THR A 335 -25.46 0.77 13.70
CA THR A 335 -25.16 1.97 14.48
C THR A 335 -23.76 1.82 15.06
N LEU A 336 -22.91 2.82 14.82
CA LEU A 336 -21.58 2.87 15.40
C LEU A 336 -21.68 3.18 16.89
N GLN A 337 -21.03 2.36 17.70
CA GLN A 337 -20.92 2.53 19.14
C GLN A 337 -19.45 2.71 19.52
N GLN A 338 -19.19 3.64 20.45
CA GLN A 338 -17.85 3.80 21.01
C GLN A 338 -17.62 2.68 22.03
N HIS A 339 -16.57 1.89 21.82
CA HIS A 339 -16.05 0.96 22.81
C HIS A 339 -14.61 1.34 23.13
N GLU A 340 -14.40 1.98 24.28
CA GLU A 340 -13.11 2.55 24.67
C GLU A 340 -12.56 3.49 23.58
N LYS A 341 -11.46 3.12 22.92
CA LYS A 341 -10.84 3.91 21.83
C LYS A 341 -11.29 3.49 20.43
N LEU A 342 -12.07 2.42 20.30
CA LEU A 342 -12.50 1.86 19.02
C LEU A 342 -13.96 2.21 18.74
N LEU A 343 -14.30 2.29 17.45
CA LEU A 343 -15.69 2.37 17.00
C LEU A 343 -16.12 1.00 16.48
N VAL A 344 -17.27 0.53 16.96
CA VAL A 344 -17.74 -0.82 16.69
C VAL A 344 -19.14 -0.78 16.10
N ALA A 345 -19.41 -1.67 15.16
CA ALA A 345 -20.76 -1.96 14.73
C ALA A 345 -21.00 -3.47 14.72
N GLU A 346 -22.15 -3.87 15.25
CA GLU A 346 -22.58 -5.26 15.23
C GLU A 346 -23.85 -5.39 14.40
N LEU A 347 -23.89 -6.42 13.56
CA LEU A 347 -25.08 -6.85 12.88
C LEU A 347 -25.30 -8.33 13.15
N LEU A 348 -26.52 -8.65 13.56
CA LEU A 348 -26.91 -10.02 13.80
C LEU A 348 -28.17 -10.38 13.03
N GLN A 349 -28.06 -11.37 12.15
CA GLN A 349 -29.12 -11.74 11.21
C GLN A 349 -29.27 -13.27 11.14
N GLU A 350 -30.50 -13.76 11.20
CA GLU A 350 -30.81 -15.15 10.86
C GLU A 350 -30.76 -15.30 9.33
N ILE A 351 -29.91 -16.21 8.84
CA ILE A 351 -29.69 -16.44 7.40
C ILE A 351 -30.36 -17.72 6.90
N ASP A 352 -30.69 -18.63 7.81
CA ASP A 352 -31.46 -19.85 7.60
C ASP A 352 -32.04 -20.28 8.96
N THR A 353 -33.00 -21.21 8.98
CA THR A 353 -33.72 -21.62 10.18
C THR A 353 -32.77 -22.08 11.28
N GLY A 354 -32.66 -21.27 12.33
CA GLY A 354 -31.78 -21.51 13.47
C GLY A 354 -30.30 -21.18 13.24
N ARG A 355 -29.94 -20.60 12.10
CA ARG A 355 -28.56 -20.30 11.71
C ARG A 355 -28.35 -18.81 11.60
N TYR A 356 -27.38 -18.30 12.36
CA TYR A 356 -27.17 -16.87 12.51
C TYR A 356 -25.81 -16.43 11.96
N LEU A 357 -25.82 -15.30 11.26
CA LEU A 357 -24.61 -14.57 10.86
C LEU A 357 -24.46 -13.35 11.77
N HIS A 358 -23.31 -13.26 12.42
CA HIS A 358 -22.88 -12.11 13.19
C HIS A 358 -21.75 -11.40 12.43
N LEU A 359 -21.96 -10.15 12.04
CA LEU A 359 -20.92 -9.30 11.46
C LEU A 359 -20.48 -8.29 12.51
N LEU A 360 -19.19 -8.30 12.82
CA LEU A 360 -18.56 -7.37 13.73
C LEU A 360 -17.61 -6.47 12.95
N PHE A 361 -17.96 -5.19 12.81
CA PHE A 361 -17.13 -4.17 12.18
C PHE A 361 -16.35 -3.43 13.27
N ILE A 362 -15.03 -3.42 13.16
CA ILE A 362 -14.15 -2.70 14.08
C ILE A 362 -13.44 -1.60 13.28
N ILE A 363 -13.75 -0.34 13.59
CA ILE A 363 -13.12 0.83 13.00
C ILE A 363 -11.99 1.26 13.93
N ASP A 364 -10.82 1.29 13.32
CA ASP A 364 -9.59 1.60 14.01
C ASP A 364 -9.52 3.06 14.46
N ASN A 365 -8.62 3.37 15.39
CA ASN A 365 -8.28 4.73 15.74
C ASN A 365 -7.03 5.19 14.95
N PHE A 366 -6.51 6.36 15.28
CA PHE A 366 -5.29 6.91 14.69
C PHE A 366 -4.12 6.95 15.70
N GLU A 367 -4.20 6.17 16.77
CA GLU A 367 -3.12 6.05 17.75
C GLU A 367 -1.89 5.43 17.09
N GLY A 368 -0.70 5.98 17.38
CA GLY A 368 0.54 5.51 16.77
C GLY A 368 0.79 6.01 15.34
N PHE A 369 -0.17 6.70 14.68
CA PHE A 369 0.02 7.23 13.33
C PHE A 369 1.27 8.12 13.19
N GLU A 370 1.57 8.95 14.18
CA GLU A 370 2.75 9.84 14.15
C GLU A 370 4.08 9.08 14.10
N ASN A 371 4.12 7.87 14.65
CA ASN A 371 5.33 7.04 14.72
C ASN A 371 5.42 6.08 13.54
N GLU A 372 4.30 5.44 13.19
CA GLU A 372 4.29 4.30 12.26
C GLU A 372 3.63 4.61 10.90
N ALA A 373 3.01 5.80 10.79
CA ALA A 373 2.21 6.24 9.65
C ALA A 373 1.32 5.10 9.12
N ILE A 374 1.15 5.00 7.80
CA ILE A 374 0.24 4.02 7.17
C ILE A 374 0.72 2.57 7.28
N SER A 375 1.97 2.30 7.64
CA SER A 375 2.42 0.92 7.90
C SER A 375 2.31 0.50 9.35
N GLY A 376 1.70 1.32 10.20
CA GLY A 376 1.52 0.98 11.60
C GLY A 376 0.71 -0.28 11.80
N LEU A 377 1.08 -1.03 12.84
CA LEU A 377 0.32 -2.19 13.27
C LEU A 377 -0.64 -1.76 14.37
N ASN A 378 -1.90 -2.14 14.21
CA ASN A 378 -2.91 -1.88 15.23
C ASN A 378 -2.60 -2.69 16.49
N ASN A 379 -3.01 -2.18 17.65
CA ASN A 379 -2.94 -2.95 18.89
C ASN A 379 -3.92 -4.15 18.81
N LEU A 380 -3.38 -5.34 18.49
CA LEU A 380 -4.17 -6.54 18.29
C LEU A 380 -4.81 -7.06 19.58
N GLU A 381 -4.25 -6.73 20.75
CA GLU A 381 -4.81 -7.16 22.03
C GLU A 381 -6.20 -6.53 22.23
N ASP A 382 -6.31 -5.21 22.05
CA ASP A 382 -7.57 -4.48 22.16
C ASP A 382 -8.62 -5.01 21.17
N TRP A 383 -8.21 -5.31 19.93
CA TRP A 383 -9.09 -5.90 18.91
C TRP A 383 -9.58 -7.29 19.29
N THR A 384 -8.68 -8.15 19.80
CA THR A 384 -8.98 -9.54 20.10
C THR A 384 -9.90 -9.68 21.29
N ASP A 385 -9.63 -8.92 22.36
CA ASP A 385 -10.45 -8.91 23.56
C ASP A 385 -11.84 -8.36 23.29
N LEU A 386 -11.93 -7.29 22.52
CA LEU A 386 -13.21 -6.72 22.08
C LEU A 386 -13.99 -7.72 21.22
N ALA A 387 -13.34 -8.32 20.22
CA ALA A 387 -13.99 -9.29 19.35
C ALA A 387 -14.51 -10.50 20.12
N ALA A 388 -13.73 -11.02 21.08
CA ALA A 388 -14.17 -12.11 21.95
C ALA A 388 -15.41 -11.72 22.77
N LYS A 389 -15.40 -10.53 23.41
CA LYS A 389 -16.55 -10.01 24.17
C LYS A 389 -17.81 -9.89 23.31
N CYS A 390 -17.71 -9.31 22.11
CA CYS A 390 -18.84 -9.18 21.19
C CYS A 390 -19.36 -10.55 20.74
N VAL A 391 -18.47 -11.50 20.42
CA VAL A 391 -18.85 -12.88 20.06
C VAL A 391 -19.62 -13.56 21.19
N ASP A 392 -19.11 -13.48 22.43
CA ASP A 392 -19.74 -14.10 23.59
C ASP A 392 -21.10 -13.47 23.92
N GLN A 393 -21.21 -12.14 23.77
CA GLN A 393 -22.47 -11.42 23.94
C GLN A 393 -23.49 -11.82 22.88
N ALA A 394 -23.11 -11.85 21.60
CA ALA A 394 -23.98 -12.28 20.50
C ALA A 394 -24.43 -13.73 20.70
N HIS A 395 -23.52 -14.64 21.05
CA HIS A 395 -23.85 -16.03 21.33
C HIS A 395 -24.84 -16.16 22.50
N SER A 396 -24.60 -15.45 23.60
CA SER A 396 -25.47 -15.47 24.79
C SER A 396 -26.87 -14.95 24.50
N GLN A 397 -27.01 -13.98 23.59
CA GLN A 397 -28.31 -13.43 23.19
C GLN A 397 -29.14 -14.39 22.31
N ILE A 398 -28.50 -15.20 21.48
CA ILE A 398 -29.19 -16.03 20.47
C ILE A 398 -29.38 -17.47 20.94
N SER A 399 -28.42 -18.02 21.67
CA SER A 399 -28.45 -19.41 22.14
C SER A 399 -29.66 -19.72 23.02
N LEU A 400 -30.28 -18.68 23.59
CA LEU A 400 -31.53 -18.77 24.35
C LEU A 400 -32.78 -18.99 23.48
N ARG A 401 -32.70 -18.86 22.14
CA ARG A 401 -33.82 -19.08 21.23
C ARG A 401 -34.00 -20.58 21.00
N GLU A 402 -35.22 -21.08 21.13
CA GLU A 402 -35.54 -22.51 20.94
C GLU A 402 -35.14 -23.05 19.57
N SER A 403 -35.12 -22.19 18.54
CA SER A 403 -34.75 -22.58 17.18
C SER A 403 -33.25 -22.51 16.90
N PHE A 404 -32.40 -22.07 17.85
CA PHE A 404 -30.97 -21.92 17.59
C PHE A 404 -30.27 -23.25 17.29
N ARG A 405 -29.43 -23.26 16.24
CA ARG A 405 -28.65 -24.41 15.80
C ARG A 405 -27.17 -24.11 15.76
N GLU A 406 -26.78 -23.02 15.09
CA GLU A 406 -25.37 -22.62 14.94
C GLU A 406 -25.25 -21.13 14.58
N GLY A 407 -24.05 -20.59 14.75
CA GLY A 407 -23.74 -19.20 14.40
C GLY A 407 -22.35 -19.06 13.80
N LEU A 408 -22.21 -18.15 12.84
CA LEU A 408 -20.94 -17.74 12.24
C LEU A 408 -20.68 -16.28 12.59
N THR A 409 -19.51 -15.97 13.15
CA THR A 409 -19.05 -14.58 13.29
C THR A 409 -18.00 -14.25 12.23
N MET A 410 -18.20 -13.14 11.52
CA MET A 410 -17.18 -12.51 10.67
C MET A 410 -16.73 -11.20 11.32
N VAL A 411 -15.44 -11.11 11.63
CA VAL A 411 -14.82 -9.87 12.14
C VAL A 411 -14.20 -9.12 10.97
N ILE A 412 -14.58 -7.86 10.79
CA ILE A 412 -14.26 -7.04 9.63
C ILE A 412 -13.51 -5.80 10.12
N GLY A 413 -12.23 -5.72 9.79
CA GLY A 413 -11.41 -4.56 10.08
C GLY A 413 -11.69 -3.41 9.12
N CYS A 414 -12.16 -2.30 9.66
CA CYS A 414 -12.45 -1.06 8.94
C CYS A 414 -11.33 -0.04 9.19
N GLY A 415 -10.13 -0.37 8.71
CA GLY A 415 -8.94 0.47 8.85
C GLY A 415 -8.87 1.62 7.84
N TRP A 416 -7.73 2.28 7.80
CA TRP A 416 -7.46 3.38 6.86
C TRP A 416 -6.31 3.04 5.90
N GLY A 417 -6.07 1.73 5.75
CA GLY A 417 -5.02 1.11 4.96
C GLY A 417 -3.72 0.81 5.72
N SER A 418 -3.79 0.84 7.06
CA SER A 418 -2.89 0.06 7.92
C SER A 418 -3.23 -1.43 7.80
N LEU A 419 -2.21 -2.29 7.72
CA LEU A 419 -2.41 -3.73 7.70
C LEU A 419 -2.76 -4.20 9.11
N PRO A 420 -3.92 -4.86 9.34
CA PRO A 420 -4.08 -5.67 10.53
C PRO A 420 -3.10 -6.84 10.43
N CYS A 421 -2.28 -7.06 11.47
CA CYS A 421 -1.26 -8.12 11.48
C CYS A 421 -1.91 -9.51 11.27
N SER A 422 -1.89 -10.03 10.04
CA SER A 422 -2.43 -11.36 9.72
C SER A 422 -1.56 -12.52 10.21
N ARG A 423 -0.33 -12.26 10.67
CA ARG A 423 0.62 -13.33 11.02
C ARG A 423 0.30 -14.07 12.32
N ASN A 424 -0.35 -13.44 13.30
CA ASN A 424 -0.66 -14.12 14.58
C ASN A 424 -2.07 -14.72 14.63
N TRP A 425 -3.00 -14.30 13.76
CA TRP A 425 -4.39 -14.73 13.86
C TRP A 425 -4.62 -16.22 13.53
N CYS A 426 -3.76 -16.83 12.71
CA CYS A 426 -3.83 -18.25 12.39
C CYS A 426 -3.01 -19.16 13.33
N ALA A 427 -2.14 -18.61 14.18
CA ALA A 427 -1.24 -19.41 15.00
C ALA A 427 -1.88 -19.93 16.31
N ASP A 428 -2.82 -19.17 16.89
CA ASP A 428 -3.30 -19.43 18.26
C ASP A 428 -4.65 -20.14 18.38
N ARG A 429 -5.30 -20.55 17.27
CA ARG A 429 -6.47 -21.45 17.32
C ARG A 429 -6.13 -22.88 16.90
N LYS A 430 -5.18 -23.49 17.60
CA LYS A 430 -5.23 -24.95 17.81
C LYS A 430 -6.25 -25.23 18.92
N LEU A 431 -7.49 -25.44 18.49
CA LEU A 431 -8.52 -26.31 19.09
C LEU A 431 -8.32 -26.62 20.58
N ALA A 432 -8.92 -25.79 21.43
CA ALA A 432 -9.45 -26.23 22.72
C ALA A 432 -10.71 -27.08 22.46
N HIS A 433 -10.51 -28.27 21.90
CA HIS A 433 -11.43 -29.39 22.02
C HIS A 433 -10.61 -30.56 22.56
N GLN A 434 -10.39 -30.52 23.87
CA GLN A 434 -10.00 -31.69 24.64
C GLN A 434 -11.11 -31.90 25.68
N ASP A 435 -11.90 -32.94 25.39
CA ASP A 435 -12.43 -33.92 26.32
C ASP A 435 -12.99 -33.41 27.65
N ASP A 436 -14.33 -33.34 27.69
CA ASP A 436 -15.10 -33.71 28.88
C ASP A 436 -16.51 -34.17 28.46
N ALA A 437 -16.67 -35.49 28.28
CA ALA A 437 -17.86 -36.23 28.71
C ALA A 437 -17.67 -37.75 28.49
N CYS A 438 -17.45 -38.44 29.60
CA CYS A 438 -17.49 -39.89 29.79
C CYS A 438 -18.74 -40.57 29.21
N THR A 439 -18.59 -41.61 28.39
CA THR A 439 -18.89 -43.03 28.71
C THR A 439 -18.43 -43.95 27.59
#